data_AF-A0A507QQ56-F1
#
_entry.id   AF-A0A507QQ56-F1
#
_cell.length_a   1.000
_cell.length_b   1.000
_cell.length_c   1.000
_cell.angle_alpha   90.00
_cell.angle_beta   90.00
_cell.angle_gamma   90.00
#
_symmetry.space_group_name_H-M   'P 1'
#
loop_
_entity.id
_entity.type
_entity.pdbx_description
1 polymer ?
#
loop_
_entity_poly.entity_id
_entity_poly.type
_entity_poly.pdbx_seq_one_letter_code
_entity_poly.pdbx_strand_id
1 'polypeptide(L)'
;MSKLSPKHQFRLERKYRRRAALKYARPKWTKATKILQWGIIGFIIVYAVLFMEWDERGNPFEDFRKSFFAAFRGLFSAPPPPSSMRRNDDSSSG
;
A
#
# COMPACT_ATOMS: atom_id res chain seq x y z
N MET A 1 -12.04 47.98 26.41
CA MET A 1 -12.68 46.93 25.57
C MET A 1 -13.69 47.58 24.64
N SER A 2 -13.25 48.16 23.52
CA SER A 2 -14.15 48.73 22.52
C SER A 2 -14.75 47.59 21.70
N LYS A 3 -16.05 47.30 21.90
CA LYS A 3 -16.79 46.40 21.02
C LYS A 3 -16.75 47.01 19.62
N LEU A 4 -16.04 46.36 18.69
CA LEU A 4 -16.00 46.75 17.28
C LEU A 4 -17.43 46.99 16.78
N SER A 5 -17.60 48.02 15.95
CA SER A 5 -18.89 48.34 15.30
C SER A 5 -19.54 47.07 14.72
N PRO A 6 -20.86 46.85 14.92
CA PRO A 6 -21.57 45.62 14.54
C PRO A 6 -21.34 45.17 13.08
N LYS A 7 -21.19 46.12 12.16
CA LYS A 7 -20.86 45.85 10.74
C LYS A 7 -19.51 45.14 10.57
N HIS A 8 -18.51 45.54 11.34
CA HIS A 8 -17.19 44.91 11.32
C HIS A 8 -17.23 43.52 11.96
N GLN A 9 -18.05 43.32 13.00
CA GLN A 9 -18.23 42.03 13.66
C GLN A 9 -18.81 40.98 12.72
N PHE A 10 -19.88 41.29 11.97
CA PHE A 10 -20.45 40.34 10.99
C PHE A 10 -19.46 39.95 9.89
N ARG A 11 -18.62 40.89 9.46
CA ARG A 11 -17.59 40.62 8.44
C ARG A 11 -16.50 39.69 8.96
N LEU A 12 -16.09 39.88 10.22
CA LEU A 12 -15.12 39.00 10.90
C LEU A 12 -15.71 37.61 11.14
N GLU A 13 -16.97 37.55 11.59
CA GLU A 13 -17.66 36.30 11.89
C GLU A 13 -17.89 35.46 10.62
N ARG A 14 -18.26 36.10 9.50
CA ARG A 14 -18.34 35.43 8.18
C ARG A 14 -16.98 34.91 7.72
N LYS A 15 -15.91 35.70 7.91
CA LYS A 15 -14.54 35.29 7.55
C LYS A 15 -14.04 34.14 8.44
N TYR A 16 -14.39 34.14 9.72
CA TYR A 16 -14.07 33.07 10.66
C TYR A 16 -14.80 31.77 10.31
N ARG A 17 -16.12 31.80 10.07
CA ARG A 17 -16.91 30.64 9.63
C ARG A 17 -16.33 29.97 8.38
N ARG A 18 -15.93 30.76 7.38
CA ARG A 18 -15.30 30.25 6.15
C ARG A 18 -13.96 29.54 6.42
N ARG A 19 -13.11 30.13 7.28
CA ARG A 19 -11.81 29.55 7.64
C ARG A 19 -11.94 28.32 8.54
N ALA A 20 -12.93 28.29 9.43
CA ALA A 20 -13.22 27.14 10.28
C ALA A 20 -13.72 25.96 9.45
N ALA A 21 -14.62 26.20 8.48
CA ALA A 21 -15.06 25.18 7.53
C ALA A 21 -13.89 24.61 6.72
N LEU A 22 -12.97 25.46 6.25
CA LEU A 22 -11.74 25.02 5.55
C LEU A 22 -10.76 24.24 6.45
N LYS A 23 -10.71 24.50 7.76
CA LYS A 23 -9.90 23.73 8.71
C LYS A 23 -10.55 22.39 9.04
N TYR A 24 -11.86 22.37 9.20
CA TYR A 24 -12.64 21.15 9.47
C TYR A 24 -12.68 20.23 8.25
N ALA A 25 -12.77 20.80 7.05
CA ALA A 25 -12.67 20.07 5.79
C ALA A 25 -11.27 19.48 5.53
N ARG A 26 -10.26 19.71 6.38
CA ARG A 26 -8.94 19.06 6.26
C ARG A 26 -9.08 17.62 6.73
N PRO A 27 -9.22 16.63 5.83
CA PRO A 27 -9.55 15.26 6.16
C PRO A 27 -8.27 14.51 6.57
N LYS A 28 -7.47 15.08 7.48
CA LYS A 28 -6.20 14.47 7.89
C LYS A 28 -6.45 13.18 8.67
N TRP A 29 -7.44 13.20 9.58
CA TRP A 29 -7.84 12.02 10.34
C TRP A 29 -8.41 10.94 9.44
N THR A 30 -9.30 11.30 8.52
CA THR A 30 -9.90 10.32 7.59
C THR A 30 -8.88 9.75 6.60
N LYS A 31 -7.86 10.52 6.21
CA LYS A 31 -6.74 9.98 5.43
C LYS A 31 -5.93 8.97 6.24
N ALA A 32 -5.64 9.26 7.50
CA ALA A 32 -4.91 8.35 8.39
C ALA A 32 -5.69 7.05 8.65
N THR A 33 -6.99 7.15 8.93
CA THR A 33 -7.84 5.96 9.15
C THR A 33 -7.98 5.13 7.89
N LYS A 34 -8.06 5.75 6.70
CA LYS A 34 -8.05 5.01 5.43
C LYS A 34 -6.75 4.24 5.22
N ILE A 35 -5.60 4.86 5.49
CA ILE A 35 -4.29 4.17 5.39
C ILE A 35 -4.25 3.00 6.36
N LEU A 36 -4.69 3.21 7.61
CA LEU A 36 -4.75 2.15 8.62
C LEU A 36 -5.71 1.03 8.20
N GLN A 37 -6.88 1.36 7.65
CA GLN A 37 -7.88 0.40 7.18
C GLN A 37 -7.31 -0.47 6.07
N TRP A 38 -6.69 0.12 5.05
CA TRP A 38 -6.01 -0.62 3.99
C TRP A 38 -4.83 -1.43 4.51
N GLY A 39 -4.10 -0.92 5.50
CA GLY A 39 -3.04 -1.64 6.19
C GLY A 39 -3.53 -2.88 6.91
N ILE A 40 -4.64 -2.78 7.64
CA ILE A 40 -5.28 -3.92 8.34
C ILE A 40 -5.80 -4.94 7.33
N ILE A 41 -6.49 -4.50 6.27
CA ILE A 41 -6.98 -5.40 5.21
C ILE A 41 -5.80 -6.15 4.57
N GLY A 42 -4.74 -5.43 4.20
CA GLY A 42 -3.53 -6.04 3.64
C GLY A 42 -2.88 -7.03 4.60
N PHE A 43 -2.77 -6.67 5.89
CA PHE A 43 -2.23 -7.54 6.93
C PHE A 43 -3.05 -8.83 7.08
N ILE A 44 -4.38 -8.75 7.11
CA ILE A 44 -5.26 -9.92 7.20
C ILE A 44 -5.10 -10.81 5.97
N ILE A 45 -5.02 -10.24 4.76
CA ILE A 45 -4.81 -11.02 3.52
C ILE A 45 -3.46 -11.75 3.58
N VAL A 46 -2.39 -11.06 3.98
CA VAL A 46 -1.07 -11.68 4.14
C VAL A 46 -1.14 -12.79 5.18
N TYR A 47 -1.80 -12.57 6.32
CA TYR A 47 -1.97 -13.61 7.33
C TYR A 47 -2.76 -14.83 6.83
N ALA A 48 -3.89 -14.60 6.15
CA ALA A 48 -4.71 -15.67 5.57
C ALA A 48 -3.94 -16.50 4.53
N VAL A 49 -3.11 -15.82 3.74
CA VAL A 49 -2.30 -16.47 2.71
C VAL A 49 -1.06 -17.12 3.31
N LEU A 50 -0.37 -16.59 4.32
CA LEU A 50 0.90 -17.17 4.77
C LEU A 50 0.77 -18.11 5.98
N PHE A 51 -0.16 -17.84 6.89
CA PHE A 51 -0.17 -18.43 8.23
C PHE A 51 -1.47 -19.14 8.60
N MET A 52 -2.58 -18.88 7.90
CA MET A 52 -3.85 -19.55 8.19
C MET A 52 -3.85 -20.95 7.57
N GLU A 53 -3.74 -21.99 8.41
CA GLU A 53 -4.06 -23.36 7.99
C GLU A 53 -5.57 -23.49 7.82
N TRP A 54 -5.99 -23.79 6.59
CA TRP A 54 -7.38 -24.12 6.30
C TRP A 54 -7.52 -25.63 6.44
N ASP A 55 -8.33 -26.04 7.41
CA ASP A 55 -8.39 -27.39 7.96
C ASP A 55 -8.63 -28.53 6.93
N GLU A 56 -8.10 -29.71 7.26
CA GLU A 56 -8.07 -31.09 6.72
C GLU A 56 -8.53 -31.48 5.29
N ARG A 57 -9.24 -30.65 4.50
CA ARG A 57 -9.76 -31.04 3.16
C ARG A 57 -8.93 -30.58 1.97
N GLY A 58 -7.73 -30.06 2.23
CA GLY A 58 -6.82 -29.56 1.21
C GLY A 58 -6.90 -28.03 1.11
N ASN A 59 -5.77 -27.40 1.38
CA ASN A 59 -5.61 -25.94 1.39
C ASN A 59 -5.88 -25.35 -0.01
N PRO A 60 -7.02 -24.66 -0.25
CA PRO A 60 -7.40 -24.16 -1.59
C PRO A 60 -6.53 -22.99 -2.06
N PHE A 61 -5.63 -22.51 -1.20
CA PHE A 61 -4.74 -21.38 -1.46
C PHE A 61 -3.27 -21.80 -1.66
N GLU A 62 -2.94 -23.08 -1.68
CA GLU A 62 -1.55 -23.53 -1.89
C GLU A 62 -0.96 -23.08 -3.23
N ASP A 63 -1.72 -23.20 -4.30
CA ASP A 63 -1.27 -22.78 -5.63
C ASP A 63 -1.15 -21.25 -5.73
N PHE A 64 -2.02 -20.53 -5.01
CA PHE A 64 -1.95 -19.08 -4.89
C PHE A 64 -0.73 -18.64 -4.06
N ARG A 65 -0.44 -19.32 -2.94
CA ARG A 65 0.75 -19.10 -2.10
C ARG A 65 2.02 -19.27 -2.90
N LYS A 66 2.14 -20.38 -3.63
CA LYS A 66 3.31 -20.66 -4.48
C LYS A 66 3.50 -19.60 -5.55
N SER A 67 2.41 -19.19 -6.21
CA SER A 67 2.44 -18.14 -7.24
C SER A 67 2.83 -16.78 -6.66
N PHE A 68 2.31 -16.41 -5.48
CA PHE A 68 2.66 -15.18 -4.79
C PHE A 68 4.13 -15.18 -4.35
N PHE A 69 4.62 -16.26 -3.75
CA PHE A 69 6.03 -16.36 -3.36
C PHE A 69 6.97 -16.41 -4.57
N ALA A 70 6.57 -17.05 -5.67
CA ALA A 70 7.33 -17.05 -6.91
C ALA A 70 7.43 -15.64 -7.51
N ALA A 71 6.31 -14.90 -7.53
CA ALA A 71 6.29 -13.51 -7.98
C ALA A 71 7.08 -12.58 -7.06
N PHE A 72 6.92 -12.72 -5.74
CA PHE A 72 7.67 -11.96 -4.74
C PHE A 72 9.17 -12.24 -4.83
N ARG A 73 9.57 -13.52 -4.88
CA ARG A 73 10.98 -13.88 -5.11
C ARG A 73 11.48 -13.38 -6.45
N GLY A 74 10.69 -13.43 -7.53
CA GLY A 74 11.09 -12.88 -8.82
C GLY A 74 11.31 -11.36 -8.82
N LEU A 75 10.55 -10.63 -8.00
CA LEU A 75 10.67 -9.17 -7.86
C LEU A 75 11.80 -8.74 -6.91
N PHE A 76 12.14 -9.58 -5.92
CA PHE A 76 13.20 -9.33 -4.94
C PHE A 76 14.51 -10.09 -5.21
N SER A 77 14.57 -10.95 -6.23
CA SER A 77 15.81 -11.61 -6.66
C SER A 77 16.63 -10.68 -7.53
N ALA A 78 17.95 -10.74 -7.38
CA ALA A 78 18.88 -10.06 -8.28
C ALA A 78 18.64 -10.51 -9.74
N PRO A 79 18.85 -9.63 -10.74
CA PRO A 79 18.71 -10.01 -12.14
C PRO A 79 19.57 -11.26 -12.41
N PRO A 80 19.08 -12.22 -13.23
CA PRO A 80 19.81 -13.45 -13.49
C PRO A 80 21.22 -13.09 -14.00
N PRO A 81 22.28 -13.69 -13.44
CA PRO A 81 23.63 -13.44 -13.93
C PRO A 81 23.66 -13.78 -15.42
N PRO A 82 24.28 -12.95 -16.27
CA PRO A 82 24.35 -13.20 -17.71
C PRO A 82 24.95 -14.59 -17.91
N SER A 83 24.19 -15.48 -18.57
CA SER A 83 24.64 -16.82 -18.87
C SER A 83 25.92 -16.72 -19.68
N SER A 84 27.00 -17.34 -19.18
CA SER A 84 28.19 -17.56 -19.97
C SER A 84 27.78 -18.45 -21.14
N MET A 85 27.72 -17.86 -22.34
CA MET A 85 27.69 -18.63 -23.58
C MET A 85 28.92 -19.53 -23.60
N ARG A 86 28.75 -20.79 -23.22
CA ARG A 86 29.76 -21.82 -23.45
C ARG A 86 29.77 -22.08 -24.94
N ARG A 87 30.71 -21.39 -25.61
CA ARG A 87 31.08 -21.56 -27.00
C ARG A 87 31.38 -23.04 -27.26
N ASN A 88 30.52 -23.67 -28.07
CA ASN A 88 30.79 -24.96 -28.69
C ASN A 88 31.66 -24.68 -29.92
N ASP A 89 32.97 -24.72 -29.76
CA ASP A 89 33.92 -24.90 -30.86
C ASP A 89 34.90 -25.99 -30.38
N ASP A 90 35.34 -26.87 -31.29
CA ASP A 90 36.30 -27.97 -31.09
C ASP A 90 35.74 -29.39 -30.88
N SER A 91 35.03 -29.90 -31.88
CA SER A 91 35.12 -31.32 -32.26
C SER A 91 34.90 -31.53 -33.75
N SER A 92 35.68 -30.81 -34.56
CA SER A 92 35.89 -31.11 -35.98
C SER A 92 37.35 -30.90 -36.35
N SER A 93 38.22 -31.80 -35.86
CA SER A 93 39.53 -32.12 -36.43
C SER A 93 40.17 -33.25 -35.62
N GLY A 94 40.37 -34.42 -36.24
CA GLY A 94 41.01 -35.59 -35.67
C GLY A 94 40.52 -36.87 -36.32
#